data_AF-A0A968LL39-F1
#
_entry.id   AF-A0A968LL39-F1
#
_cell.length_a   1.000
_cell.length_b   1.000
_cell.length_c   1.000
_cell.angle_alpha   90.00
_cell.angle_beta   90.00
_cell.angle_gamma   90.00
#
_symmetry.space_group_name_H-M   'P 1'
#
loop_
_entity.id
_entity.type
_entity.pdbx_description
1 polymer ?
#
loop_
_entity_poly.entity_id
_entity_poly.type
_entity_poly.pdbx_seq_one_letter_code
_entity_poly.pdbx_strand_id
1 'polypeptide(L)'
;TLAELGAAGGKSLFKELKLLEPCGMGNPVPKLLLCNCWFEQVRNENIRDRHGNKVQYIKTTFKIYDASSEEGFPGIWWGHYKEDIPLGNCDAIVELDFNAYRQRYEVRLVAVRPVAKALNSARSQTQPILDWRQGEKAMAAPEDLLVMHQCPQFWADVQSWLKQAEQAGQTLVVAYPDARDPVVAVDVWKQFVGTAKFLARTGESVNSAQLQTELNIGPKTLQIGLESLKAFGFGVQSLQNRIQISPLHLESGDRQQALHRFLDTLREEQFQRHYFQEVPVEVMSAVTKGQSTG
;
A
#
# COMPACT_ATOMS: atom_id res chain seq x y z
N THR A 1 10.30 0.32 -3.68
CA THR A 1 11.75 -0.01 -3.52
C THR A 1 12.62 1.13 -4.03
N LEU A 2 13.94 1.14 -3.80
CA LEU A 2 14.82 2.15 -4.40
C LEU A 2 14.96 2.01 -5.91
N ALA A 3 14.81 0.82 -6.47
CA ALA A 3 14.75 0.63 -7.92
C ALA A 3 13.56 1.40 -8.53
N GLU A 4 12.38 1.31 -7.92
CA GLU A 4 11.19 2.06 -8.35
C GLU A 4 11.35 3.57 -8.14
N LEU A 5 11.88 3.97 -6.97
CA LEU A 5 12.16 5.38 -6.69
C LEU A 5 13.20 5.95 -7.65
N GLY A 6 14.22 5.16 -7.99
CA GLY A 6 15.29 5.51 -8.92
C GLY A 6 14.90 5.45 -10.40
N ALA A 7 13.76 4.83 -10.74
CA ALA A 7 13.29 4.72 -12.11
C ALA A 7 13.13 6.12 -12.75
N ALA A 8 13.68 6.28 -13.95
CA ALA A 8 13.80 7.59 -14.62
C ALA A 8 14.44 8.69 -13.74
N GLY A 9 15.35 8.30 -12.84
CA GLY A 9 16.05 9.18 -11.90
C GLY A 9 15.13 9.84 -10.87
N GLY A 10 14.00 9.22 -10.51
CA GLY A 10 12.99 9.77 -9.58
C GLY A 10 12.04 10.79 -10.21
N LYS A 11 12.21 11.10 -11.51
CA LYS A 11 11.40 12.10 -12.20
C LYS A 11 9.93 11.70 -12.33
N SER A 12 9.64 10.42 -12.60
CA SER A 12 8.25 9.95 -12.80
C SER A 12 7.47 10.09 -11.51
N LEU A 13 7.96 9.44 -10.45
CA LEU A 13 7.34 9.46 -9.14
C LEU A 13 7.20 10.89 -8.60
N PHE A 14 8.21 11.74 -8.77
CA PHE A 14 8.11 13.14 -8.35
C PHE A 14 6.96 13.88 -9.03
N LYS A 15 6.77 13.69 -10.34
CA LYS A 15 5.66 14.32 -11.08
C LYS A 15 4.29 13.80 -10.64
N GLU A 16 4.19 12.50 -10.36
CA GLU A 16 2.96 11.89 -9.87
C GLU A 16 2.60 12.45 -8.49
N LEU A 17 3.57 12.54 -7.58
CA LEU A 17 3.37 13.12 -6.25
C LEU A 17 3.02 14.62 -6.30
N LYS A 18 3.53 15.36 -7.30
CA LYS A 18 3.18 16.77 -7.51
C LYS A 18 1.70 17.00 -7.82
N LEU A 19 0.96 15.97 -8.26
CA LEU A 19 -0.49 16.07 -8.47
C LEU A 19 -1.27 16.25 -7.14
N LEU A 20 -0.64 15.98 -6.00
CA LEU A 20 -1.22 16.17 -4.68
C LEU A 20 -1.07 17.62 -4.18
N GLU A 21 -0.43 18.50 -4.93
CA GLU A 21 -0.32 19.91 -4.56
C GLU A 21 -1.68 20.64 -4.69
N PRO A 22 -1.96 21.64 -3.83
CA PRO A 22 -1.05 22.24 -2.83
C PRO A 22 -0.94 21.41 -1.55
N CYS A 23 0.30 21.23 -1.07
CA CYS A 23 0.58 20.64 0.22
C CYS A 23 0.51 21.71 1.33
N GLY A 24 -0.02 21.35 2.50
CA GLY A 24 -0.21 22.26 3.62
C GLY A 24 -0.81 21.58 4.86
N MET A 25 -1.38 22.39 5.76
CA MET A 25 -2.07 21.88 6.95
C MET A 25 -3.31 21.10 6.52
N GLY A 26 -3.30 19.77 6.70
CA GLY A 26 -4.35 18.84 6.24
C GLY A 26 -4.00 18.03 4.98
N ASN A 27 -2.95 18.41 4.26
CA ASN A 27 -2.42 17.67 3.11
C ASN A 27 -0.88 17.74 3.11
N PRO A 28 -0.20 17.02 4.01
CA PRO A 28 1.25 17.10 4.13
C PRO A 28 1.94 16.53 2.89
N VAL A 29 3.19 16.94 2.66
CA VAL A 29 4.04 16.37 1.61
C VAL A 29 4.08 14.83 1.78
N PRO A 30 3.88 14.06 0.69
CA PRO A 30 3.95 12.61 0.74
C PRO A 30 5.29 12.14 1.29
N LYS A 31 5.23 11.21 2.24
CA LYS A 31 6.41 10.57 2.83
C LYS A 31 6.49 9.13 2.36
N LEU A 32 7.67 8.70 1.95
CA LEU A 32 7.97 7.35 1.48
C LEU A 32 8.75 6.61 2.56
N LEU A 33 8.37 5.37 2.83
CA LEU A 33 9.12 4.47 3.70
C LEU A 33 10.04 3.61 2.85
N LEU A 34 11.33 3.63 3.19
CA LEU A 34 12.35 2.74 2.63
C LEU A 34 12.79 1.80 3.75
N CYS A 35 12.53 0.50 3.57
CA CYS A 35 12.85 -0.52 4.55
C CYS A 35 14.18 -1.18 4.23
N ASN A 36 14.91 -1.59 5.28
CA ASN A 36 16.17 -2.34 5.13
C ASN A 36 17.18 -1.67 4.18
N CYS A 37 17.23 -0.35 4.21
CA CYS A 37 18.18 0.45 3.44
C CYS A 37 19.48 0.67 4.23
N TRP A 38 20.54 1.10 3.55
CA TRP A 38 21.76 1.58 4.19
C TRP A 38 22.27 2.84 3.50
N PHE A 39 23.18 3.55 4.19
CA PHE A 39 23.74 4.80 3.72
C PHE A 39 25.22 4.65 3.42
N GLU A 40 25.64 5.17 2.27
CA GLU A 40 27.05 5.31 1.92
C GLU A 40 27.37 6.75 1.52
N GLN A 41 28.67 7.03 1.38
CA GLN A 41 29.18 8.35 0.98
C GLN A 41 28.66 9.49 1.86
N VAL A 42 28.42 9.21 3.15
CA VAL A 42 27.86 10.16 4.10
C VAL A 42 28.88 11.26 4.42
N ARG A 43 28.51 12.52 4.14
CA ARG A 43 29.38 13.69 4.31
C ARG A 43 28.60 14.87 4.88
N ASN A 44 29.18 15.50 5.90
CA ASN A 44 28.71 16.77 6.42
C ASN A 44 29.17 17.90 5.50
N GLU A 45 28.23 18.71 5.02
CA GLU A 45 28.45 19.94 4.27
C GLU A 45 28.06 21.14 5.14
N ASN A 46 29.00 22.08 5.31
CA ASN A 46 28.72 23.38 5.91
C ASN A 46 28.33 24.35 4.81
N ILE A 47 27.07 24.76 4.77
CA ILE A 47 26.60 25.72 3.77
C ILE A 47 27.03 27.12 4.18
N ARG A 48 27.62 27.84 3.22
CA ARG A 48 27.89 29.26 3.33
C ARG A 48 26.88 30.01 2.47
N ASP A 49 26.39 31.14 2.96
CA ASP A 49 25.55 32.02 2.16
C ASP A 49 26.35 32.62 1.00
N ARG A 50 25.65 33.35 0.10
CA ARG A 50 26.29 34.03 -1.04
C ARG A 50 27.29 35.12 -0.62
N HIS A 51 27.30 35.52 0.66
CA HIS A 51 28.23 36.50 1.24
C HIS A 51 29.37 35.83 2.03
N GLY A 52 29.44 34.49 2.04
CA GLY A 52 30.47 33.71 2.74
C GLY A 52 30.21 33.45 4.23
N ASN A 53 29.09 33.92 4.80
CA ASN A 53 28.73 33.67 6.19
C ASN A 53 28.23 32.24 6.37
N LYS A 54 28.54 31.62 7.51
CA LYS A 54 28.04 30.28 7.83
C LYS A 54 26.51 30.32 8.01
N VAL A 55 25.79 29.53 7.22
CA VAL A 55 24.37 29.26 7.47
C VAL A 55 24.28 28.40 8.73
N GLN A 56 23.34 28.72 9.63
CA GLN A 56 23.22 28.05 10.94
C GLN A 56 22.96 26.54 10.88
N TYR A 57 22.49 26.03 9.73
CA TYR A 57 22.07 24.64 9.62
C TYR A 57 23.09 23.81 8.86
N ILE A 58 23.60 22.78 9.53
CA ILE A 58 24.40 21.72 8.91
C ILE A 58 23.54 20.94 7.92
N LYS A 59 24.16 20.52 6.81
CA LYS A 59 23.56 19.63 5.84
C LYS A 59 24.39 18.35 5.76
N THR A 60 23.78 17.20 5.96
CA THR A 60 24.42 15.91 5.68
C THR A 60 23.97 15.43 4.31
N THR A 61 24.90 15.04 3.45
CA THR A 61 24.63 14.42 2.15
C THR A 61 25.03 12.96 2.19
N PHE A 62 24.31 12.12 1.45
CA PHE A 62 24.57 10.68 1.38
C PHE A 62 24.05 10.09 0.07
N LYS A 63 24.39 8.83 -0.17
CA LYS A 63 23.66 7.95 -1.08
C LYS A 63 22.95 6.86 -0.26
N ILE A 64 21.67 6.66 -0.53
CA ILE A 64 20.86 5.61 0.10
C ILE A 64 20.75 4.43 -0.84
N TYR A 65 20.85 3.22 -0.30
CA TYR A 65 20.86 1.95 -1.03
C TYR A 65 19.89 0.97 -0.39
N ASP A 66 19.39 0.01 -1.16
CA ASP A 66 18.65 -1.16 -0.71
C ASP A 66 19.03 -2.37 -1.60
N ALA A 67 18.44 -3.54 -1.32
CA ALA A 67 18.72 -4.75 -2.09
C ALA A 67 18.18 -4.73 -3.54
N SER A 68 17.38 -3.74 -3.92
CA SER A 68 16.72 -3.68 -5.22
C SER A 68 17.54 -2.99 -6.31
N SER A 69 18.57 -2.22 -5.95
CA SER A 69 19.38 -1.42 -6.89
C SER A 69 20.86 -1.43 -6.49
N GLU A 70 21.74 -1.66 -7.46
CA GLU A 70 23.20 -1.49 -7.29
C GLU A 70 23.59 0.00 -7.26
N GLU A 71 22.74 0.88 -7.78
CA GLU A 71 22.96 2.32 -7.78
C GLU A 71 22.24 2.99 -6.60
N GLY A 72 23.02 3.72 -5.79
CA GLY A 72 22.50 4.49 -4.67
C GLY A 72 21.82 5.78 -5.11
N PHE A 73 20.68 6.08 -4.50
CA PHE A 73 19.92 7.30 -4.77
C PHE A 73 20.45 8.47 -3.92
N PRO A 74 20.66 9.66 -4.49
CA PRO A 74 21.19 10.78 -3.73
C PRO A 74 20.19 11.29 -2.69
N GLY A 75 20.69 11.69 -1.53
CA GLY A 75 19.86 12.28 -0.49
C GLY A 75 20.57 13.27 0.43
N ILE A 76 19.74 13.98 1.20
CA ILE A 76 20.16 15.03 2.12
C ILE A 76 19.41 14.92 3.45
N TRP A 77 20.05 15.35 4.53
CA TRP A 77 19.43 15.50 5.85
C TRP A 77 19.83 16.83 6.46
N TRP A 78 18.85 17.65 6.83
CA TRP A 78 19.06 18.98 7.36
C TRP A 78 19.09 18.96 8.88
N GLY A 79 20.04 19.68 9.49
CA GLY A 79 20.12 19.82 10.95
C GLY A 79 20.70 18.61 11.69
N HIS A 80 21.14 17.59 10.95
CA HIS A 80 21.72 16.36 11.49
C HIS A 80 23.13 16.14 10.95
N TYR A 81 23.95 15.48 11.75
CA TYR A 81 25.32 15.10 11.42
C TYR A 81 25.39 13.66 10.89
N LYS A 82 26.46 13.31 10.19
CA LYS A 82 26.73 11.94 9.73
C LYS A 82 26.69 10.91 10.88
N GLU A 83 27.06 11.32 12.09
CA GLU A 83 27.06 10.48 13.28
C GLU A 83 25.64 10.10 13.74
N ASP A 84 24.62 10.86 13.32
CA ASP A 84 23.21 10.59 13.63
C ASP A 84 22.64 9.49 12.71
N ILE A 85 23.33 9.15 11.62
CA ILE A 85 22.93 8.07 10.73
C ILE A 85 23.33 6.73 11.35
N PRO A 86 22.39 5.78 11.53
CA PRO A 86 22.71 4.50 12.13
C PRO A 86 23.69 3.71 11.28
N LEU A 87 24.56 2.96 11.95
CA LEU A 87 25.50 2.03 11.31
C LEU A 87 24.74 0.76 10.89
N GLY A 88 24.88 0.37 9.62
CA GLY A 88 24.25 -0.82 9.06
C GLY A 88 22.84 -0.58 8.51
N ASN A 89 22.04 -1.65 8.44
CA ASN A 89 20.71 -1.59 7.85
C ASN A 89 19.73 -0.82 8.74
N CYS A 90 18.87 -0.05 8.10
CA CYS A 90 17.93 0.87 8.73
C CYS A 90 16.64 0.98 7.94
N ASP A 91 15.60 1.53 8.58
CA ASP A 91 14.42 2.01 7.88
C ASP A 91 14.46 3.54 7.85
N ALA A 92 14.14 4.12 6.71
CA ALA A 92 14.17 5.56 6.48
C ALA A 92 12.81 6.07 5.99
N ILE A 93 12.36 7.19 6.55
CA ILE A 93 11.25 7.97 6.02
C ILE A 93 11.83 9.14 5.26
N VAL A 94 11.45 9.26 3.98
CA VAL A 94 11.98 10.26 3.07
C VAL A 94 10.89 11.03 2.34
N GLU A 95 11.19 12.25 1.95
CA GLU A 95 10.42 13.04 0.98
C GLU A 95 11.21 13.13 -0.32
N LEU A 96 10.53 13.08 -1.47
CA LEU A 96 11.19 13.23 -2.77
C LEU A 96 11.22 14.71 -3.17
N ASP A 97 12.42 15.22 -3.48
CA ASP A 97 12.65 16.63 -3.76
C ASP A 97 13.43 16.81 -5.08
N PHE A 98 13.34 18.01 -5.67
CA PHE A 98 14.14 18.39 -6.83
C PHE A 98 15.18 19.43 -6.44
N ASN A 99 16.46 19.04 -6.48
CA ASN A 99 17.56 19.94 -6.23
C ASN A 99 17.88 20.76 -7.48
N ALA A 100 17.38 22.00 -7.50
CA ALA A 100 17.61 22.93 -8.61
C ALA A 100 19.08 23.31 -8.81
N TYR A 101 19.92 23.25 -7.78
CA TYR A 101 21.36 23.57 -7.92
C TYR A 101 22.13 22.44 -8.60
N ARG A 102 21.85 21.19 -8.23
CA ARG A 102 22.48 19.99 -8.82
C ARG A 102 21.70 19.42 -10.02
N GLN A 103 20.57 20.04 -10.38
CA GLN A 103 19.68 19.63 -11.48
C GLN A 103 19.31 18.13 -11.43
N ARG A 104 18.99 17.64 -10.23
CA ARG A 104 18.67 16.22 -10.00
C ARG A 104 17.61 16.05 -8.93
N TYR A 105 16.89 14.94 -8.98
CA TYR A 105 16.03 14.52 -7.88
C TYR A 105 16.87 13.91 -6.76
N GLU A 106 16.47 14.16 -5.53
CA GLU A 106 17.11 13.60 -4.34
C GLU A 106 16.07 13.39 -3.24
N VAL A 107 16.38 12.51 -2.29
CA VAL A 107 15.53 12.30 -1.11
C VAL A 107 15.94 13.24 0.02
N ARG A 108 14.95 13.83 0.69
CA ARG A 108 15.12 14.50 1.97
C ARG A 108 14.79 13.52 3.08
N LEU A 109 15.78 13.18 3.89
CA LEU A 109 15.59 12.33 5.05
C LEU A 109 14.78 13.08 6.11
N VAL A 110 13.67 12.47 6.54
CA VAL A 110 12.79 13.01 7.59
C VAL A 110 13.10 12.30 8.91
N ALA A 111 13.21 10.98 8.88
CA ALA A 111 13.53 10.17 10.04
C ALA A 111 14.25 8.90 9.61
N VAL A 112 15.09 8.37 10.49
CA VAL A 112 15.79 7.11 10.29
C VAL A 112 15.82 6.33 11.60
N ARG A 113 15.70 5.02 11.52
CA ARG A 113 15.92 4.12 12.66
C ARG A 113 16.78 2.93 12.24
N PRO A 114 17.70 2.43 13.08
CA PRO A 114 18.29 1.12 12.85
C PRO A 114 17.18 0.07 12.66
N VAL A 115 17.37 -0.89 11.75
CA VAL A 115 16.53 -2.08 11.76
C VAL A 115 16.83 -2.73 13.11
N ALA A 116 15.83 -2.73 14.00
CA ALA A 116 15.97 -3.45 15.24
C ALA A 116 16.32 -4.89 14.84
N LYS A 117 17.52 -5.38 15.22
CA LYS A 117 17.68 -6.82 15.44
C LYS A 117 16.47 -7.16 16.31
N ALA A 118 15.61 -8.06 15.82
CA ALA A 118 14.47 -8.54 16.59
C ALA A 118 14.97 -8.76 18.01
N LEU A 119 14.56 -7.89 18.93
CA LEU A 119 14.80 -8.07 20.35
C LEU A 119 13.84 -9.20 20.73
N ASN A 120 14.19 -10.41 20.31
CA ASN A 120 13.76 -11.64 20.94
C ASN A 120 14.42 -11.64 22.31
N SER A 121 13.81 -10.90 23.24
CA SER A 121 13.92 -11.09 24.69
C SER A 121 13.00 -10.11 25.41
N ALA A 122 11.90 -10.65 25.92
CA ALA A 122 11.16 -10.16 27.09
C ALA A 122 10.46 -8.78 26.97
N ARG A 123 9.32 -8.76 26.29
CA ARG A 123 8.12 -8.16 26.89
C ARG A 123 6.94 -9.12 26.73
N SER A 124 6.67 -9.88 27.78
CA SER A 124 5.38 -10.51 28.01
C SER A 124 4.31 -9.42 28.13
N GLN A 125 3.78 -9.00 26.99
CA GLN A 125 2.48 -8.37 26.86
C GLN A 125 1.88 -8.98 25.60
N THR A 126 1.01 -9.98 25.80
CA THR A 126 0.07 -10.57 24.83
C THR A 126 0.12 -9.90 23.46
N GLN A 127 0.81 -10.51 22.49
CA GLN A 127 0.71 -10.08 21.10
C GLN A 127 -0.75 -10.28 20.68
N PRO A 128 -1.51 -9.22 20.37
CA PRO A 128 -2.94 -9.34 20.09
C PRO A 128 -3.22 -9.97 18.70
N ILE A 129 -2.18 -10.10 17.88
CA ILE A 129 -2.26 -10.62 16.51
C ILE A 129 -1.18 -11.69 16.30
N LEU A 130 -1.60 -12.87 15.85
CA LEU A 130 -0.71 -13.94 15.37
C LEU A 130 -0.64 -13.91 13.84
N ASP A 131 0.55 -14.13 13.28
CA ASP A 131 0.80 -14.13 11.84
C ASP A 131 0.84 -15.54 11.25
N TRP A 132 -0.23 -15.96 10.58
CA TRP A 132 -0.33 -17.26 9.92
C TRP A 132 -0.32 -17.16 8.38
N ARG A 133 0.04 -16.00 7.82
CA ARG A 133 0.08 -15.78 6.35
C ARG A 133 1.05 -16.72 5.63
N GLN A 134 2.12 -17.16 6.30
CA GLN A 134 3.15 -18.06 5.76
C GLN A 134 3.03 -19.52 6.25
N GLY A 135 1.88 -19.89 6.85
CA GLY A 135 1.56 -21.30 7.11
C GLY A 135 2.05 -21.87 8.45
N GLU A 136 1.90 -21.15 9.56
CA GLU A 136 2.01 -21.77 10.88
C GLU A 136 0.65 -22.28 11.37
N LYS A 137 0.44 -23.60 11.28
CA LYS A 137 -0.62 -24.30 12.03
C LYS A 137 -0.01 -24.94 13.26
N ALA A 138 -0.09 -24.28 14.41
CA ALA A 138 0.21 -24.88 15.70
C ALA A 138 -1.02 -24.85 16.62
N MET A 139 -1.59 -26.04 16.86
CA MET A 139 -2.34 -26.61 18.01
C MET A 139 -3.15 -25.73 19.01
N ALA A 140 -3.43 -24.45 18.76
CA ALA A 140 -4.32 -23.69 19.62
C ALA A 140 -5.78 -24.19 19.46
N ALA A 141 -6.53 -24.25 20.56
CA ALA A 141 -7.95 -24.60 20.53
C ALA A 141 -8.69 -23.58 19.64
N PRO A 142 -9.54 -24.02 18.68
CA PRO A 142 -10.24 -23.12 17.77
C PRO A 142 -11.10 -22.06 18.47
N GLU A 143 -11.48 -22.30 19.73
CA GLU A 143 -12.39 -21.46 20.51
C GLU A 143 -11.74 -20.15 21.00
N ASP A 144 -10.41 -20.12 21.11
CA ASP A 144 -9.66 -18.94 21.59
C ASP A 144 -9.16 -18.03 20.45
N LEU A 145 -9.46 -18.39 19.19
CA LEU A 145 -8.91 -17.71 18.01
C LEU A 145 -10.00 -17.09 17.15
N LEU A 146 -9.77 -15.85 16.74
CA LEU A 146 -10.54 -15.19 15.69
C LEU A 146 -9.69 -15.13 14.43
N VAL A 147 -10.04 -15.89 13.40
CA VAL A 147 -9.20 -16.02 12.19
C VAL A 147 -9.70 -15.11 11.07
N MET A 148 -8.86 -14.17 10.64
CA MET A 148 -9.09 -13.30 9.50
C MET A 148 -8.56 -13.97 8.22
N HIS A 149 -9.47 -14.58 7.46
CA HIS A 149 -9.18 -15.27 6.20
C HIS A 149 -9.18 -14.37 4.95
N GLN A 150 -9.66 -13.14 5.08
CA GLN A 150 -9.67 -12.17 3.98
C GLN A 150 -8.65 -11.07 4.24
N CYS A 151 -7.85 -10.74 3.22
CA CYS A 151 -6.87 -9.66 3.33
C CYS A 151 -7.64 -8.33 3.45
N PRO A 152 -7.37 -7.51 4.50
CA PRO A 152 -8.03 -6.23 4.68
C PRO A 152 -7.69 -5.26 3.54
N GLN A 153 -8.58 -4.30 3.30
CA GLN A 153 -8.34 -3.23 2.32
C GLN A 153 -8.00 -1.92 3.01
N PHE A 154 -8.40 -1.78 4.29
CA PHE A 154 -8.17 -0.58 5.07
C PHE A 154 -7.78 -0.92 6.51
N TRP A 155 -7.11 0.01 7.18
CA TRP A 155 -6.78 -0.11 8.60
C TRP A 155 -8.01 -0.24 9.50
N ALA A 156 -9.15 0.33 9.10
CA ALA A 156 -10.41 0.21 9.82
C ALA A 156 -10.93 -1.24 9.87
N ASP A 157 -10.63 -2.05 8.85
CA ASP A 157 -10.98 -3.47 8.83
C ASP A 157 -10.22 -4.19 9.95
N VAL A 158 -8.90 -4.01 10.00
CA VAL A 158 -8.02 -4.61 11.03
C VAL A 158 -8.45 -4.20 12.44
N GLN A 159 -8.83 -2.92 12.63
CA GLN A 159 -9.34 -2.43 13.91
C GLN A 159 -10.65 -3.10 14.33
N SER A 160 -11.56 -3.32 13.38
CA SER A 160 -12.84 -3.96 13.65
C SER A 160 -12.64 -5.41 14.10
N TRP A 161 -11.73 -6.13 13.42
CA TRP A 161 -11.34 -7.48 13.79
C TRP A 161 -10.66 -7.55 15.17
N LEU A 162 -9.77 -6.60 15.48
CA LEU A 162 -9.15 -6.51 16.80
C LEU A 162 -10.16 -6.26 17.91
N LYS A 163 -11.06 -5.29 17.72
CA LYS A 163 -12.13 -5.01 18.69
C LYS A 163 -13.02 -6.24 18.92
N GLN A 164 -13.35 -6.97 17.85
CA GLN A 164 -14.13 -8.20 17.96
C GLN A 164 -13.37 -9.29 18.73
N ALA A 165 -12.08 -9.47 18.45
CA ALA A 165 -11.24 -10.41 19.17
C ALA A 165 -11.16 -10.05 20.66
N GLU A 166 -10.94 -8.78 21.00
CA GLU A 166 -10.91 -8.27 22.37
C GLU A 166 -12.23 -8.50 23.11
N GLN A 167 -13.37 -8.20 22.46
CA GLN A 167 -14.70 -8.40 23.03
C GLN A 167 -15.01 -9.88 23.28
N ALA A 168 -14.51 -10.77 22.43
CA ALA A 168 -14.68 -12.20 22.55
C ALA A 168 -13.63 -12.87 23.46
N GLY A 169 -12.63 -12.12 23.94
CA GLY A 169 -11.48 -12.67 24.66
C GLY A 169 -10.59 -13.58 23.80
N GLN A 170 -10.67 -13.44 22.47
CA GLN A 170 -9.95 -14.24 21.50
C GLN A 170 -8.67 -13.52 21.04
N THR A 171 -7.73 -14.30 20.52
CA THR A 171 -6.55 -13.77 19.82
C THR A 171 -6.85 -13.64 18.33
N LEU A 172 -6.58 -12.47 17.75
CA LEU A 172 -6.73 -12.28 16.31
C LEU A 172 -5.61 -13.03 15.57
N VAL A 173 -5.97 -13.74 14.52
CA VAL A 173 -5.02 -14.45 13.65
C VAL A 173 -5.17 -13.94 12.23
N VAL A 174 -4.08 -13.50 11.61
CA VAL A 174 -4.07 -13.15 10.18
C VAL A 174 -3.68 -14.37 9.36
N ALA A 175 -4.61 -14.89 8.58
CA ALA A 175 -4.44 -16.15 7.83
C ALA A 175 -5.02 -16.08 6.42
N TYR A 176 -5.05 -14.88 5.83
CA TYR A 176 -5.47 -14.72 4.45
C TYR A 176 -4.42 -15.29 3.48
N PRO A 177 -4.86 -15.91 2.37
CA PRO A 177 -3.97 -16.57 1.42
C PRO A 177 -3.03 -15.57 0.76
N ASP A 178 -1.83 -16.04 0.42
CA ASP A 178 -0.84 -15.24 -0.29
C ASP A 178 -1.37 -14.83 -1.66
N ALA A 179 -1.37 -13.52 -1.92
CA ALA A 179 -1.83 -12.92 -3.17
C ALA A 179 -0.67 -12.33 -3.98
N ARG A 180 0.55 -12.89 -3.82
CA ARG A 180 1.79 -12.40 -4.43
C ARG A 180 1.81 -12.34 -5.95
N ASP A 181 0.89 -13.01 -6.65
CA ASP A 181 0.77 -12.88 -8.10
C ASP A 181 -0.27 -11.80 -8.45
N PRO A 182 0.16 -10.58 -8.85
CA PRO A 182 -0.76 -9.54 -9.25
C PRO A 182 -1.50 -9.97 -10.51
N VAL A 183 -2.82 -10.14 -10.40
CA VAL A 183 -3.64 -10.45 -11.57
C VAL A 183 -3.64 -9.23 -12.49
N VAL A 184 -3.30 -9.42 -13.76
CA VAL A 184 -3.31 -8.33 -14.73
C VAL A 184 -4.74 -7.77 -14.85
N ALA A 185 -4.94 -6.51 -14.43
CA ALA A 185 -6.28 -5.90 -14.32
C ALA A 185 -7.11 -5.98 -15.63
N VAL A 186 -6.44 -5.90 -16.77
CA VAL A 186 -7.05 -6.03 -18.09
C VAL A 186 -7.59 -7.44 -18.33
N ASP A 187 -6.92 -8.47 -17.83
CA ASP A 187 -7.37 -9.85 -18.00
C ASP A 187 -8.56 -10.16 -17.08
N VAL A 188 -8.58 -9.59 -15.87
CA VAL A 188 -9.78 -9.62 -15.00
C VAL A 188 -10.96 -8.95 -15.71
N TRP A 189 -10.75 -7.80 -16.35
CA TRP A 189 -11.80 -7.15 -17.13
C TRP A 189 -12.30 -8.02 -18.28
N LYS A 190 -11.40 -8.65 -19.05
CA LYS A 190 -11.77 -9.57 -20.14
C LYS A 190 -12.59 -10.75 -19.62
N GLN A 191 -12.15 -11.38 -18.53
CA GLN A 191 -12.87 -12.47 -17.88
C GLN A 191 -14.26 -12.00 -17.46
N PHE A 192 -14.35 -10.85 -16.80
CA PHE A 192 -15.61 -10.31 -16.33
C PHE A 192 -16.60 -9.98 -17.48
N VAL A 193 -16.13 -9.38 -18.57
CA VAL A 193 -16.94 -9.17 -19.77
C VAL A 193 -17.37 -10.50 -20.39
N GLY A 194 -16.51 -11.53 -20.36
CA GLY A 194 -16.84 -12.90 -20.76
C GLY A 194 -17.99 -13.48 -19.95
N THR A 195 -17.89 -13.41 -18.62
CA THR A 195 -18.95 -13.85 -17.69
C THR A 195 -20.24 -13.05 -17.90
N ALA A 196 -20.16 -11.74 -18.12
CA ALA A 196 -21.30 -10.89 -18.41
C ALA A 196 -22.01 -11.28 -19.71
N LYS A 197 -21.27 -11.58 -20.78
CA LYS A 197 -21.82 -12.08 -22.05
C LYS A 197 -22.51 -13.43 -21.87
N PHE A 198 -21.92 -14.32 -21.06
CA PHE A 198 -22.52 -15.62 -20.76
C PHE A 198 -23.86 -15.45 -20.04
N LEU A 199 -23.89 -14.67 -18.95
CA LEU A 199 -25.11 -14.41 -18.17
C LEU A 199 -26.18 -13.69 -19.00
N ALA A 200 -25.80 -12.73 -19.83
CA ALA A 200 -26.72 -12.03 -20.73
C ALA A 200 -27.36 -12.97 -21.76
N ARG A 201 -26.63 -14.01 -22.18
CA ARG A 201 -27.10 -15.00 -23.16
C ARG A 201 -27.97 -16.08 -22.52
N THR A 202 -27.63 -16.53 -21.31
CA THR A 202 -28.38 -17.60 -20.62
C THR A 202 -29.56 -17.07 -19.82
N GLY A 203 -29.56 -15.79 -19.45
CA GLY A 203 -30.57 -15.17 -18.59
C GLY A 203 -30.44 -15.57 -17.12
N GLU A 204 -29.37 -16.30 -16.76
CA GLU A 204 -29.13 -16.77 -15.40
C GLU A 204 -28.76 -15.62 -14.46
N SER A 205 -28.96 -15.86 -13.15
CA SER A 205 -28.50 -14.95 -12.10
C SER A 205 -27.39 -15.59 -11.28
N VAL A 206 -26.36 -14.81 -10.98
CA VAL A 206 -25.18 -15.25 -10.23
C VAL A 206 -25.13 -14.55 -8.88
N ASN A 207 -24.60 -15.23 -7.86
CA ASN A 207 -24.38 -14.60 -6.56
C ASN A 207 -23.19 -13.64 -6.61
N SER A 208 -23.28 -12.49 -5.95
CA SER A 208 -22.18 -11.52 -5.88
C SER A 208 -20.88 -12.14 -5.32
N ALA A 209 -20.99 -13.01 -4.31
CA ALA A 209 -19.85 -13.68 -3.70
C ALA A 209 -19.19 -14.70 -4.65
N GLN A 210 -19.99 -15.32 -5.52
CA GLN A 210 -19.46 -16.22 -6.57
C GLN A 210 -18.64 -15.42 -7.59
N LEU A 211 -19.16 -14.29 -8.08
CA LEU A 211 -18.42 -13.41 -8.98
C LEU A 211 -17.15 -12.85 -8.34
N GLN A 212 -17.22 -12.41 -7.08
CA GLN A 212 -16.05 -11.94 -6.33
C GLN A 212 -14.96 -13.00 -6.25
N THR A 213 -15.35 -14.25 -5.96
CA THR A 213 -14.42 -15.38 -5.86
C THR A 213 -13.83 -15.74 -7.22
N GLU A 214 -14.66 -15.83 -8.26
CA GLU A 214 -14.25 -16.21 -9.62
C GLU A 214 -13.28 -15.18 -10.24
N LEU A 215 -13.51 -13.90 -9.96
CA LEU A 215 -12.68 -12.79 -10.46
C LEU A 215 -11.56 -12.40 -9.49
N ASN A 216 -11.55 -12.98 -8.27
CA ASN A 216 -10.68 -12.59 -7.17
C ASN A 216 -10.71 -11.08 -6.85
N ILE A 217 -11.90 -10.48 -6.85
CA ILE A 217 -12.11 -9.03 -6.59
C ILE A 217 -12.99 -8.79 -5.37
N GLY A 218 -12.82 -7.64 -4.73
CA GLY A 218 -13.61 -7.19 -3.60
C GLY A 218 -14.96 -6.58 -3.99
N PRO A 219 -15.82 -6.29 -2.99
CA PRO A 219 -17.18 -5.79 -3.22
C PRO A 219 -17.22 -4.46 -3.99
N LYS A 220 -16.34 -3.52 -3.64
CA LYS A 220 -16.27 -2.20 -4.28
C LYS A 220 -15.86 -2.31 -5.75
N THR A 221 -14.87 -3.14 -6.05
CA THR A 221 -14.41 -3.39 -7.42
C THR A 221 -15.48 -4.07 -8.26
N LEU A 222 -16.21 -5.03 -7.68
CA LEU A 222 -17.37 -5.63 -8.34
C LEU A 222 -18.45 -4.59 -8.64
N GLN A 223 -18.81 -3.73 -7.67
CA GLN A 223 -19.81 -2.68 -7.89
C GLN A 223 -19.42 -1.74 -9.04
N ILE A 224 -18.19 -1.24 -9.02
CA ILE A 224 -17.68 -0.36 -10.09
C ILE A 224 -17.64 -1.10 -11.42
N GLY A 225 -17.25 -2.37 -11.43
CA GLY A 225 -17.30 -3.19 -12.64
C GLY A 225 -18.71 -3.34 -13.20
N LEU A 226 -19.71 -3.61 -12.35
CA LEU A 226 -21.12 -3.70 -12.76
C LEU A 226 -21.65 -2.37 -13.31
N GLU A 227 -21.23 -1.25 -12.73
CA GLU A 227 -21.50 0.09 -13.30
C GLU A 227 -20.84 0.25 -14.67
N SER A 228 -19.57 -0.14 -14.80
CA SER A 228 -18.83 -0.04 -16.05
C SER A 228 -19.46 -0.88 -17.16
N LEU A 229 -19.97 -2.09 -16.86
CA LEU A 229 -20.66 -2.94 -17.85
C LEU A 229 -21.84 -2.23 -18.52
N LYS A 230 -22.52 -1.29 -17.84
CA LYS A 230 -23.62 -0.51 -18.44
C LYS A 230 -23.15 0.30 -19.66
N ALA A 231 -21.94 0.85 -19.63
CA ALA A 231 -21.34 1.56 -20.76
C ALA A 231 -21.01 0.64 -21.96
N PHE A 232 -20.92 -0.67 -21.70
CA PHE A 232 -20.66 -1.72 -22.71
C PHE A 232 -21.92 -2.40 -23.21
N GLY A 233 -23.11 -1.85 -22.93
CA GLY A 233 -24.39 -2.35 -23.46
C GLY A 233 -24.98 -3.51 -22.66
N PHE A 234 -24.67 -3.59 -21.36
CA PHE A 234 -25.28 -4.55 -20.45
C PHE A 234 -26.27 -3.86 -19.51
N GLY A 235 -27.46 -4.44 -19.38
CA GLY A 235 -28.39 -4.13 -18.30
C GLY A 235 -27.97 -4.92 -17.08
N VAL A 236 -27.81 -4.23 -15.94
CA VAL A 236 -27.43 -4.87 -14.67
C VAL A 236 -28.51 -4.59 -13.64
N GLN A 237 -29.07 -5.65 -13.09
CA GLN A 237 -29.98 -5.61 -11.94
C GLN A 237 -29.36 -6.39 -10.78
N SER A 238 -29.41 -5.83 -9.58
CA SER A 238 -28.98 -6.51 -8.36
C SER A 238 -30.13 -6.56 -7.37
N LEU A 239 -30.55 -7.77 -7.00
CA LEU A 239 -31.61 -8.01 -6.04
C LEU A 239 -31.15 -9.08 -5.05
N GLN A 240 -31.20 -8.80 -3.75
CA GLN A 240 -30.91 -9.76 -2.68
C GLN A 240 -29.61 -10.57 -2.91
N ASN A 241 -28.52 -9.86 -3.24
CA ASN A 241 -27.20 -10.43 -3.49
C ASN A 241 -27.07 -11.31 -4.76
N ARG A 242 -28.09 -11.34 -5.62
CA ARG A 242 -28.03 -11.93 -6.96
C ARG A 242 -27.92 -10.83 -7.99
N ILE A 243 -27.09 -11.08 -8.99
CA ILE A 243 -26.84 -10.19 -10.12
C ILE A 243 -27.43 -10.86 -11.35
N GLN A 244 -28.31 -10.13 -12.03
CA GLN A 244 -28.84 -10.51 -13.32
C GLN A 244 -28.30 -9.53 -14.37
N ILE A 245 -27.78 -10.08 -15.45
CA ILE A 245 -27.24 -9.32 -16.57
C ILE A 245 -28.08 -9.62 -17.79
N SER A 246 -28.49 -8.58 -18.50
CA SER A 246 -29.25 -8.68 -19.74
C SER A 246 -28.57 -7.85 -20.83
N PRO A 247 -28.79 -8.14 -22.13
CA PRO A 247 -28.41 -7.21 -23.17
C PRO A 247 -29.20 -5.90 -23.01
N LEU A 248 -28.53 -4.77 -23.20
CA LEU A 248 -29.14 -3.44 -23.18
C LEU A 248 -28.62 -2.64 -24.37
N HIS A 249 -29.53 -2.21 -25.24
CA HIS A 249 -29.19 -1.26 -26.28
C HIS A 249 -29.19 0.15 -25.69
N LEU A 250 -28.00 0.62 -25.30
CA LEU A 250 -27.75 2.02 -24.98
C LEU A 250 -26.76 2.60 -25.99
N GLU A 251 -27.04 3.83 -26.41
CA GLU A 251 -26.11 4.64 -27.19
C GLU A 251 -25.03 5.21 -26.26
N SER A 252 -23.78 4.92 -26.61
CA SER A 252 -22.58 5.71 -26.29
C SER A 252 -22.48 6.33 -24.88
N GLY A 253 -22.31 5.50 -23.85
CA GLY A 253 -21.59 5.93 -22.65
C GLY A 253 -20.07 5.99 -22.94
N ASP A 254 -19.31 6.81 -22.21
CA ASP A 254 -17.85 6.86 -22.34
C ASP A 254 -17.22 5.53 -21.85
N ARG A 255 -17.11 4.57 -22.76
CA ARG A 255 -16.55 3.24 -22.54
C ARG A 255 -15.12 3.31 -22.03
N GLN A 256 -14.35 4.29 -22.48
CA GLN A 256 -12.95 4.44 -22.11
C GLN A 256 -12.84 4.90 -20.67
N GLN A 257 -13.63 5.89 -20.26
CA GLN A 257 -13.72 6.31 -18.86
C GLN A 257 -14.21 5.18 -17.94
N ALA A 258 -15.24 4.44 -18.35
CA ALA A 258 -15.76 3.31 -17.58
C ALA A 258 -14.72 2.19 -17.40
N LEU A 259 -13.95 1.89 -18.45
CA LEU A 259 -12.86 0.92 -18.38
C LEU A 259 -11.75 1.41 -17.43
N HIS A 260 -11.27 2.64 -17.59
CA HIS A 260 -10.23 3.19 -16.71
C HIS A 260 -10.65 3.17 -15.25
N ARG A 261 -11.88 3.57 -14.94
CA ARG A 261 -12.41 3.55 -13.57
C ARG A 261 -12.37 2.15 -12.95
N PHE A 262 -12.72 1.12 -13.72
CA PHE A 262 -12.62 -0.27 -13.26
C PHE A 262 -11.15 -0.68 -13.02
N LEU A 263 -10.28 -0.43 -14.01
CA LEU A 263 -8.88 -0.83 -13.94
C LEU A 263 -8.16 -0.15 -12.76
N ASP A 264 -8.40 1.14 -12.54
CA ASP A 264 -7.78 1.90 -11.47
C ASP A 264 -8.29 1.44 -10.09
N THR A 265 -9.59 1.14 -9.98
CA THR A 265 -10.15 0.57 -8.75
C THR A 265 -9.53 -0.79 -8.42
N LEU A 266 -9.37 -1.66 -9.42
CA LEU A 266 -8.77 -2.97 -9.22
C LEU A 266 -7.28 -2.87 -8.86
N ARG A 267 -6.53 -1.96 -9.50
CA ARG A 267 -5.13 -1.70 -9.17
C ARG A 267 -4.97 -1.19 -7.73
N GLU A 268 -5.82 -0.26 -7.32
CA GLU A 268 -5.85 0.23 -5.94
C GLU A 268 -6.13 -0.92 -4.96
N GLU A 269 -7.13 -1.75 -5.24
CA GLU A 269 -7.44 -2.91 -4.41
C GLU A 269 -6.25 -3.89 -4.31
N GLN A 270 -5.58 -4.16 -5.43
CA GLN A 270 -4.39 -5.02 -5.46
C GLN A 270 -3.23 -4.41 -4.68
N PHE A 271 -3.03 -3.09 -4.81
CA PHE A 271 -2.02 -2.35 -4.05
C PHE A 271 -2.28 -2.46 -2.54
N GLN A 272 -3.53 -2.23 -2.10
CA GLN A 272 -3.90 -2.36 -0.68
C GLN A 272 -3.69 -3.79 -0.18
N ARG A 273 -4.14 -4.80 -0.95
CA ARG A 273 -3.92 -6.21 -0.59
C ARG A 273 -2.43 -6.53 -0.47
N HIS A 274 -1.60 -6.04 -1.40
CA HIS A 274 -0.16 -6.23 -1.37
C HIS A 274 0.47 -5.56 -0.14
N TYR A 275 0.07 -4.33 0.17
CA TYR A 275 0.49 -3.63 1.39
C TYR A 275 0.19 -4.48 2.64
N PHE A 276 -1.04 -4.98 2.82
CA PHE A 276 -1.38 -5.82 3.97
C PHE A 276 -0.78 -7.23 3.93
N GLN A 277 -0.29 -7.71 2.78
CA GLN A 277 0.53 -8.93 2.73
C GLN A 277 1.92 -8.71 3.31
N GLU A 278 2.51 -7.53 3.10
CA GLU A 278 3.88 -7.24 3.50
C GLU A 278 4.02 -6.62 4.89
N VAL A 279 2.98 -5.91 5.36
CA VAL A 279 3.02 -5.23 6.65
C VAL A 279 3.20 -6.23 7.80
N PRO A 280 4.19 -6.04 8.70
CA PRO A 280 4.35 -6.89 9.89
C PRO A 280 3.19 -6.74 10.88
N VAL A 281 2.85 -7.82 11.60
CA VAL A 281 1.76 -7.80 12.60
C VAL A 281 2.03 -6.86 13.78
N GLU A 282 3.30 -6.52 14.04
CA GLU A 282 3.71 -5.52 15.02
C GLU A 282 3.26 -4.12 14.59
N VAL A 283 3.39 -3.80 13.30
CA VAL A 283 2.91 -2.55 12.71
C VAL A 283 1.39 -2.51 12.78
N MET A 284 0.72 -3.63 12.50
CA MET A 284 -0.73 -3.72 12.62
C MET A 284 -1.21 -3.45 14.04
N SER A 285 -0.55 -4.04 15.02
CA SER A 285 -0.83 -3.82 16.44
C SER A 285 -0.55 -2.37 16.87
N ALA A 286 0.48 -1.72 16.31
CA ALA A 286 0.85 -0.35 16.67
C ALA A 286 -0.12 0.69 16.10
N VAL A 287 -0.47 0.59 14.82
CA VAL A 287 -1.35 1.55 14.14
C VAL A 287 -2.76 1.53 14.74
N THR A 288 -3.26 0.35 15.08
CA THR A 288 -4.58 0.17 15.68
C THR A 288 -4.66 0.69 17.12
N LYS A 289 -3.60 0.50 17.93
CA LYS A 289 -3.51 1.08 19.29
C LYS A 289 -3.41 2.60 19.28
N GLY A 290 -2.65 3.19 18.35
CA GLY A 290 -2.49 4.65 18.24
C GLY A 290 -3.80 5.38 17.91
N GLN A 291 -4.70 4.75 17.14
CA GLN A 291 -5.98 5.34 16.77
C GLN A 291 -7.08 5.17 17.84
N SER A 292 -6.85 4.38 18.90
CA SER A 292 -7.79 4.21 20.02
C SER A 292 -7.69 5.33 21.07
N THR A 293 -6.82 6.33 20.86
CA THR A 293 -6.60 7.46 21.79
C THR A 293 -7.18 8.79 21.33
N GLY A 294 -8.15 8.77 20.41
CA GLY A 294 -8.88 9.95 19.92
C GLY A 294 -10.32 10.00 20.39
#